data_AF-A0A4Z1SNH9-F1
#
_entry.id   AF-A0A4Z1SNH9-F1
#
_cell.length_a   1.000
_cell.length_b   1.000
_cell.length_c   1.000
_cell.angle_alpha   90.00
_cell.angle_beta   90.00
_cell.angle_gamma   90.00
#
_symmetry.space_group_name_H-M   'P 1'
#
loop_
_entity.id
_entity.type
_entity.pdbx_description
1 polymer ?
#
loop_
_entity_poly.entity_id
_entity_poly.type
_entity_poly.pdbx_seq_one_letter_code
_entity_poly.pdbx_strand_id
1 'polypeptide(L)'
;MPLTFLRTWGEVCDHYNNEAEKTFAAIMTIIDEFCTTMEGNDSDASLDFSDFTKYGAVQSGCQYLVIANFGLNVVQFLPFEGTVDPQSWADFIKLTESDEFRSLFV
;
A
#
# COMPACT_ATOMS: atom_id res chain seq x y z
N MET A 1 -0.17 -15.03 -5.95
CA MET A 1 -1.31 -14.24 -6.47
C MET A 1 -0.74 -13.02 -7.19
N PRO A 2 -1.31 -12.54 -8.31
CA PRO A 2 -0.81 -11.33 -8.95
C PRO A 2 -1.10 -10.12 -8.04
N LEU A 3 -0.05 -9.39 -7.70
CA LEU A 3 -0.12 -8.16 -6.91
C LEU A 3 -0.33 -6.98 -7.87
N THR A 4 -1.38 -6.18 -7.66
CA THR A 4 -1.60 -4.97 -8.46
C THR A 4 -0.93 -3.78 -7.78
N PHE A 5 -0.08 -3.06 -8.51
CA PHE A 5 0.58 -1.89 -7.97
C PHE A 5 -0.18 -0.60 -8.32
N LEU A 6 -0.63 0.15 -7.31
CA LEU A 6 -1.44 1.36 -7.44
C LEU A 6 -0.58 2.58 -7.10
N ARG A 7 -0.59 3.57 -7.99
CA ARG A 7 0.35 4.71 -8.01
C ARG A 7 -0.32 6.02 -7.63
N THR A 8 -1.64 6.10 -7.79
CA THR A 8 -2.42 7.31 -7.52
C THR A 8 -3.56 7.01 -6.57
N TRP A 9 -4.03 8.06 -5.87
CA TRP A 9 -5.20 7.95 -5.01
C TRP A 9 -6.44 7.45 -5.77
N GLY A 10 -6.64 7.91 -7.00
CA GLY A 10 -7.74 7.46 -7.86
C GLY A 10 -7.71 5.95 -8.13
N GLU A 11 -6.53 5.39 -8.43
CA GLU A 11 -6.37 3.94 -8.63
C GLU A 11 -6.68 3.15 -7.36
N VAL A 12 -6.31 3.67 -6.19
CA VAL A 12 -6.64 3.04 -4.89
C VAL A 12 -8.15 3.07 -4.64
N CYS A 13 -8.81 4.19 -4.87
CA CYS A 13 -10.27 4.28 -4.76
C CYS A 13 -10.98 3.36 -5.75
N ASP A 14 -10.53 3.30 -7.00
CA ASP A 14 -11.10 2.42 -8.03
C ASP A 14 -10.90 0.95 -7.67
N HIS A 15 -9.73 0.58 -7.15
CA HIS A 15 -9.43 -0.78 -6.69
C HIS A 15 -10.29 -1.17 -5.49
N TYR A 16 -10.46 -0.27 -4.51
CA TYR A 16 -11.35 -0.48 -3.38
C TYR A 16 -12.80 -0.74 -3.82
N ASN A 17 -13.31 0.06 -4.76
CA ASN A 17 -14.70 -0.02 -5.19
C ASN A 17 -15.00 -1.20 -6.13
N ASN A 18 -14.04 -1.64 -6.95
CA ASN A 18 -14.29 -2.58 -8.03
C ASN A 18 -13.50 -3.90 -7.91
N GLU A 19 -12.42 -3.93 -7.13
CA GLU A 19 -11.47 -5.05 -7.06
C GLU A 19 -11.09 -5.43 -5.62
N ALA A 20 -12.01 -5.25 -4.66
CA ALA A 20 -11.76 -5.44 -3.22
C ALA A 20 -11.10 -6.78 -2.84
N GLU A 21 -11.45 -7.86 -3.55
CA GLU A 21 -10.91 -9.22 -3.32
C GLU A 21 -9.47 -9.40 -3.81
N LYS A 22 -8.94 -8.47 -4.61
CA LYS A 22 -7.58 -8.55 -5.14
C LYS A 22 -6.62 -7.83 -4.20
N THR A 23 -5.46 -8.45 -3.98
CA THR A 23 -4.36 -7.82 -3.25
C THR A 23 -3.72 -6.72 -4.09
N PHE A 24 -3.53 -5.55 -3.48
CA PHE A 24 -2.81 -4.45 -4.08
C PHE A 24 -1.62 -4.02 -3.22
N ALA A 25 -0.74 -3.24 -3.82
CA ALA A 25 0.34 -2.53 -3.15
C ALA A 25 0.37 -1.07 -3.59
N ALA A 26 0.58 -0.16 -2.63
CA ALA A 26 0.71 1.28 -2.87
C ALA A 26 1.72 1.88 -1.88
N ILE A 27 2.43 2.93 -2.29
CA ILE A 27 3.20 3.74 -1.32
C ILE A 27 2.26 4.77 -0.72
N MET A 28 2.12 4.72 0.60
CA MET A 28 1.22 5.58 1.35
C MET A 28 1.94 6.17 2.55
N THR A 29 1.55 7.37 2.93
CA THR A 29 1.98 8.02 4.15
C THR A 29 1.00 7.68 5.26
N ILE A 30 1.53 7.23 6.39
CA ILE A 30 0.75 6.98 7.61
C ILE A 30 0.39 8.32 8.24
N ILE A 31 -0.90 8.63 8.37
CA ILE A 31 -1.39 9.82 9.07
C ILE A 31 -1.39 9.53 10.57
N ASP A 32 -2.00 8.42 10.97
CA ASP A 32 -2.03 7.90 12.32
C ASP A 32 -2.02 6.35 12.29
N GLU A 33 -2.18 5.68 13.42
CA GLU A 33 -2.08 4.21 13.51
C GLU A 33 -3.07 3.45 12.59
N PHE A 34 -4.10 4.12 12.08
CA PHE A 34 -5.18 3.52 11.30
C PHE A 34 -5.30 4.15 9.91
N CYS A 35 -5.03 5.44 9.80
CA CYS A 35 -5.31 6.22 8.61
C CYS A 35 -4.07 6.38 7.73
N THR A 36 -4.28 6.24 6.43
CA THR A 36 -3.23 6.45 5.41
C THR A 36 -3.70 7.37 4.30
N THR A 37 -2.76 8.03 3.64
CA THR A 37 -3.01 8.86 2.46
C THR A 37 -1.90 8.66 1.43
N MET A 38 -2.11 9.10 0.20
CA MET A 38 -1.09 9.08 -0.85
C MET A 38 -0.67 10.49 -1.25
N GLU A 39 0.55 10.61 -1.74
CA GLU A 39 1.02 11.85 -2.36
C GLU A 39 0.15 12.19 -3.58
N GLY A 40 -0.17 13.48 -3.76
CA GLY A 40 -1.09 13.94 -4.80
C GLY A 40 -2.57 13.70 -4.52
N ASN A 41 -2.92 13.28 -3.29
CA ASN A 41 -4.29 13.32 -2.83
C ASN A 41 -4.69 14.77 -2.49
N ASP A 42 -5.34 15.45 -3.44
CA ASP A 42 -5.83 16.82 -3.29
C ASP A 42 -7.13 16.92 -2.44
N SER A 43 -7.58 15.80 -1.89
CA SER A 43 -8.74 15.73 -0.99
C SER A 43 -8.31 15.41 0.44
N ASP A 44 -9.11 15.80 1.43
CA ASP A 44 -8.93 15.39 2.84
C ASP A 44 -9.26 13.88 3.05
N ALA A 45 -9.30 13.08 1.98
CA ALA A 45 -9.61 11.67 2.05
C ALA A 45 -8.44 10.88 2.66
N SER A 46 -8.78 9.87 3.45
CA SER A 46 -7.84 8.89 3.98
C SER A 46 -8.45 7.51 3.90
N LEU A 47 -7.60 6.49 3.87
CA LEU A 47 -8.00 5.10 4.01
C LEU A 47 -7.83 4.70 5.46
N ASP A 48 -8.95 4.30 6.07
CA ASP A 48 -9.00 3.82 7.44
C ASP A 48 -8.88 2.29 7.46
N PHE A 49 -7.83 1.80 8.13
CA PHE A 49 -7.57 0.38 8.34
C PHE A 49 -7.83 -0.06 9.79
N SER A 50 -8.69 0.64 10.53
CA SER A 50 -9.06 0.32 11.92
C SER A 50 -9.67 -1.08 12.09
N ASP A 51 -10.46 -1.53 11.11
CA ASP A 51 -11.09 -2.86 11.11
C ASP A 51 -10.21 -3.96 10.50
N PHE A 52 -8.96 -3.66 10.12
CA PHE A 52 -8.08 -4.60 9.42
C PHE A 52 -7.14 -5.32 10.38
N THR A 53 -6.83 -6.58 10.06
CA THR A 53 -5.69 -7.28 10.68
C THR A 53 -4.40 -6.69 10.12
N LYS A 54 -3.61 -6.07 11.00
CA LYS A 54 -2.39 -5.33 10.61
C LYS A 54 -1.13 -6.13 10.87
N TYR A 55 -0.20 -6.07 9.92
CA TYR A 55 1.15 -6.62 10.05
C TYR A 55 2.19 -5.51 9.82
N GLY A 56 3.20 -5.45 10.70
CA GLY A 56 4.25 -4.43 10.65
C GLY A 56 3.97 -3.24 11.58
N ALA A 57 5.03 -2.65 12.11
CA ALA A 57 4.95 -1.48 12.97
C ALA A 57 4.90 -0.20 12.12
N VAL A 58 4.00 0.72 12.50
CA VAL A 58 3.80 1.99 11.80
C VAL A 58 4.23 3.18 12.65
N GLN A 59 4.72 4.22 11.97
CA GLN A 59 5.04 5.51 12.54
C GLN A 59 4.33 6.60 11.74
N SER A 60 3.59 7.46 12.44
CA SER A 60 2.92 8.62 11.83
C SER A 60 3.93 9.54 11.14
N GLY A 61 3.56 10.03 9.95
CA GLY A 61 4.36 10.90 9.10
C GLY A 61 5.38 10.18 8.21
N CYS A 62 5.53 8.85 8.35
CA CYS A 62 6.47 8.07 7.54
C CYS A 62 5.76 7.41 6.34
N GLN A 63 6.53 7.19 5.26
CA GLN A 63 6.07 6.47 4.08
C GLN A 63 6.28 4.97 4.24
N TYR A 64 5.28 4.22 3.81
CA TYR A 64 5.28 2.77 3.83
C TYR A 64 4.82 2.24 2.48
N LEU A 65 5.37 1.09 2.11
CA LEU A 65 4.68 0.21 1.20
C LEU A 65 3.52 -0.43 1.96
N VAL A 66 2.31 -0.07 1.57
CA VAL A 66 1.08 -0.68 2.06
C VAL A 66 0.66 -1.77 1.10
N ILE A 67 0.49 -2.97 1.62
CA ILE A 67 -0.05 -4.10 0.87
C ILE A 67 -1.33 -4.51 1.54
N ALA A 68 -2.44 -4.45 0.83
CA ALA A 68 -3.74 -4.71 1.43
C ALA A 68 -4.61 -5.57 0.52
N ASN A 69 -5.51 -6.29 1.16
CA ASN A 69 -6.62 -6.97 0.52
C ASN A 69 -7.88 -6.63 1.32
N PHE A 70 -8.79 -5.90 0.69
CA PHE A 70 -9.99 -5.40 1.34
C PHE A 70 -11.00 -6.52 1.62
N GLY A 71 -11.11 -7.52 0.74
CA GLY A 71 -11.98 -8.69 0.93
C GLY A 71 -11.55 -9.58 2.10
N LEU A 72 -10.26 -9.62 2.40
CA LEU A 72 -9.70 -10.38 3.52
C LEU A 72 -9.55 -9.55 4.81
N ASN A 73 -9.79 -8.24 4.77
CA ASN A 73 -9.50 -7.30 5.87
C ASN A 73 -8.07 -7.44 6.41
N VAL A 74 -7.09 -7.55 5.52
CA VAL A 74 -5.67 -7.66 5.89
C VAL A 74 -4.87 -6.53 5.27
N VAL A 75 -3.97 -5.94 6.07
CA VAL A 75 -3.00 -4.95 5.63
C VAL A 75 -1.61 -5.23 6.21
N GLN A 76 -0.59 -5.05 5.39
CA GLN A 76 0.81 -5.13 5.78
C GLN A 76 1.51 -3.81 5.46
N PHE A 77 2.25 -3.31 6.44
CA PHE A 77 3.05 -2.10 6.36
C PHE A 77 4.53 -2.47 6.35
N LEU A 78 5.20 -2.17 5.24
CA LEU A 78 6.64 -2.33 5.10
C LEU A 78 7.29 -0.95 5.03
N PRO A 79 8.23 -0.61 5.95
CA PRO A 79 8.91 0.68 5.92
C PRO A 79 9.51 0.95 4.55
N PHE A 80 9.27 2.14 4.02
CA PHE A 80 9.81 2.56 2.73
C PHE A 80 10.72 3.77 2.93
N GLU A 81 12.02 3.54 2.83
CA GLU A 81 13.03 4.60 2.83
C GLU A 81 13.48 4.87 1.38
N GLY A 82 12.76 5.76 0.70
CA GLY A 82 13.09 6.16 -0.66
C GLY A 82 12.31 7.39 -1.10
N THR A 83 12.88 8.17 -2.03
CA THR A 83 12.10 9.17 -2.77
C THR A 83 11.28 8.48 -3.83
N VAL A 84 10.01 8.86 -3.91
CA VAL A 84 9.04 8.34 -4.88
C VAL A 84 9.33 8.94 -6.26
N ASP A 85 10.43 8.51 -6.89
CA ASP A 85 10.77 8.92 -8.26
C ASP A 85 10.38 7.83 -9.29
N PRO A 86 10.07 8.19 -10.55
CA PRO A 86 9.70 7.24 -11.62
C PRO A 86 10.68 6.08 -11.88
N GLN A 87 11.97 6.26 -11.63
CA GLN A 87 13.01 5.25 -11.75
C GLN A 87 13.01 4.31 -10.52
N SER A 88 12.91 4.89 -9.32
CA SER A 88 12.73 4.16 -8.05
C SER A 88 11.48 3.27 -8.11
N TRP A 89 10.43 3.69 -8.82
CA TRP A 89 9.24 2.88 -9.09
C TRP A 89 9.49 1.63 -9.94
N ALA A 90 10.32 1.73 -10.98
CA ALA A 90 10.63 0.58 -11.85
C ALA A 90 11.47 -0.48 -11.10
N ASP A 91 12.37 -0.03 -10.24
CA ASP A 91 13.19 -0.92 -9.41
C ASP A 91 12.36 -1.55 -8.29
N PHE A 92 11.35 -0.83 -7.78
CA PHE A 92 10.41 -1.36 -6.81
C PHE A 92 9.51 -2.46 -7.39
N ILE A 93 8.98 -2.27 -8.61
CA ILE A 93 8.17 -3.29 -9.29
C ILE A 93 8.99 -4.58 -9.49
N LYS A 94 10.26 -4.46 -9.91
CA LYS A 94 11.17 -5.62 -9.99
C LYS A 94 11.36 -6.30 -8.64
N LEU A 95 11.42 -5.54 -7.55
CA LEU A 95 11.53 -6.07 -6.20
C LEU A 95 10.28 -6.86 -5.81
N THR A 96 9.08 -6.41 -6.20
CA THR A 96 7.83 -7.17 -6.01
C THR A 96 7.70 -8.43 -6.88
N GLU A 97 8.46 -8.49 -7.98
CA GLU A 97 8.59 -9.67 -8.82
C GLU A 97 9.63 -10.68 -8.30
N SER A 98 10.46 -10.29 -7.32
CA SER A 98 11.44 -11.16 -6.70
C SER A 98 10.81 -12.26 -5.85
N ASP A 99 11.46 -13.42 -5.82
CA ASP A 99 10.99 -14.56 -5.01
C ASP A 99 11.06 -14.26 -3.50
N GLU A 100 11.98 -13.40 -3.06
CA GLU A 100 12.08 -12.94 -1.67
C GLU A 100 10.84 -12.16 -1.25
N PHE A 101 10.38 -11.22 -2.08
CA PHE A 101 9.16 -10.48 -1.79
C PHE A 101 7.95 -11.40 -1.82
N ARG A 102 7.85 -12.29 -2.81
CA ARG A 102 6.75 -13.26 -2.89
C ARG A 102 6.68 -14.19 -1.67
N SER A 103 7.82 -14.53 -1.07
CA SER A 103 7.90 -15.38 0.12
C SER A 103 7.30 -14.74 1.39
N LEU A 104 7.14 -13.41 1.42
CA LEU A 104 6.48 -12.71 2.53
C LEU A 104 4.96 -12.95 2.57
N PHE A 105 4.37 -13.55 1.54
CA PHE A 105 2.92 -13.75 1.37
C PHE A 105 2.51 -15.22 1.29
N VAL A 106 3.38 -16.17 1.69
CA VAL A 106 3.12 -17.63 1.68
C VAL A 106 2.99 -18.18 3.09
#